data_AF-A0A1H0LNW3-F1
#
_entry.id   AF-A0A1H0LNW3-F1
#
_cell.length_a   1.000
_cell.length_b   1.000
_cell.length_c   1.000
_cell.angle_alpha   90.00
_cell.angle_beta   90.00
_cell.angle_gamma   90.00
#
_symmetry.space_group_name_H-M   'P 1'
#
loop_
_entity.id
_entity.type
_entity.pdbx_description
1 polymer ?
#
loop_
_entity_poly.entity_id
_entity_poly.type
_entity_poly.pdbx_seq_one_letter_code
_entity_poly.pdbx_strand_id
1 'polypeptide(L)'
;MSEPKAESTRTTVDSVVDAVRGLVSEGINRRVVVRDSKDDVVLEVPVALGVVAALAAPVATTIGAGVALVGKCDIKLEDRRRPGAQPATTAGADQV
;
A
#
# COMPACT_ATOMS: atom_id res chain seq x y z
N MET A 1 -42.09 -1.36 19.20
CA MET A 1 -41.13 -0.29 18.91
C MET A 1 -39.94 -0.59 19.81
N SER A 2 -38.90 -1.23 19.27
CA SER A 2 -37.72 -1.63 20.04
C SER A 2 -36.54 -0.84 19.50
N GLU A 3 -36.09 0.11 20.30
CA GLU A 3 -34.99 1.01 19.99
C GLU A 3 -33.67 0.24 20.23
N PRO A 4 -32.78 0.10 19.25
CA PRO A 4 -31.50 -0.55 19.47
C PRO A 4 -30.62 0.36 20.35
N LYS A 5 -30.56 0.06 21.65
CA LYS A 5 -29.67 0.70 22.62
C LYS A 5 -28.22 0.29 22.31
N ALA A 6 -27.45 1.20 21.73
CA ALA A 6 -26.00 1.05 21.54
C ALA A 6 -25.30 1.12 22.91
N GLU A 7 -25.22 0.00 23.61
CA GLU A 7 -24.51 -0.14 24.88
C GLU A 7 -23.38 -1.18 24.69
N SER A 8 -22.18 -0.85 25.17
CA SER A 8 -21.00 -1.74 25.24
C SER A 8 -19.99 -1.80 24.08
N THR A 9 -19.88 -0.81 23.19
CA THR A 9 -18.81 -0.82 22.14
C THR A 9 -17.69 0.21 22.34
N ARG A 10 -17.91 1.27 23.13
CA ARG A 10 -16.94 2.38 23.24
C ARG A 10 -15.59 1.95 23.85
N THR A 11 -15.59 1.23 24.97
CA THR A 11 -14.36 0.80 25.67
C THR A 11 -13.52 -0.18 24.85
N THR A 12 -14.18 -1.08 24.11
CA THR A 12 -13.49 -2.04 23.24
C THR A 12 -12.88 -1.35 22.03
N VAL A 13 -13.58 -0.37 21.44
CA VAL A 13 -13.04 0.44 20.34
C VAL A 13 -11.84 1.26 20.81
N ASP A 14 -11.94 1.93 21.96
CA ASP A 14 -10.82 2.69 22.53
C ASP A 14 -9.59 1.81 22.75
N SER A 15 -9.78 0.59 23.27
CA SER A 15 -8.68 -0.37 23.49
C SER A 15 -8.00 -0.81 22.20
N VAL A 16 -8.78 -1.00 21.12
CA VAL A 16 -8.22 -1.33 19.79
C VAL A 16 -7.48 -0.13 19.20
N VAL A 17 -8.03 1.08 19.32
CA VAL A 17 -7.39 2.32 18.87
C VAL A 17 -6.07 2.54 19.61
N ASP A 18 -6.05 2.35 20.92
CA ASP A 18 -4.85 2.51 21.75
C ASP A 18 -3.78 1.46 21.39
N ALA A 19 -4.18 0.20 21.18
CA ALA A 19 -3.28 -0.85 20.72
C ALA A 19 -2.68 -0.56 19.32
N VAL A 20 -3.50 -0.07 18.37
CA VAL A 20 -3.03 0.36 17.05
C VAL A 20 -2.06 1.54 17.20
N ARG A 21 -2.35 2.50 18.08
CA ARG A 21 -1.51 3.66 18.33
C ARG A 21 -0.16 3.27 18.95
N GLY A 22 -0.13 2.27 19.84
CA GLY A 22 1.09 1.65 20.35
C GLY A 22 1.92 0.99 19.25
N LEU A 23 1.27 0.16 18.42
CA LEU A 23 1.91 -0.52 17.27
C LEU A 23 2.47 0.47 16.23
N VAL A 24 1.76 1.57 15.97
CA VAL A 24 2.24 2.63 15.06
C VAL A 24 3.44 3.36 15.68
N SER A 25 3.40 3.68 16.97
CA SER A 25 4.48 4.40 17.64
C SER A 25 5.77 3.58 17.73
N GLU A 26 5.67 2.28 18.01
CA GLU A 26 6.82 1.36 18.03
C GLU A 26 7.24 0.93 16.61
N GLY A 27 6.27 0.81 15.69
CA GLY A 27 6.46 0.40 14.30
C GLY A 27 6.90 1.52 13.35
N ILE A 28 6.83 2.80 13.72
CA ILE A 28 7.32 3.93 12.90
C ILE A 28 8.81 3.76 12.54
N ASN A 29 9.58 3.13 13.42
CA ASN A 29 11.01 2.86 13.19
C ASN A 29 11.26 1.65 12.28
N ARG A 30 10.22 0.87 11.92
CA ARG A 30 10.31 -0.23 10.96
C ARG A 30 9.79 0.20 9.61
N ARG A 31 10.68 0.17 8.62
CA ARG A 31 10.39 0.48 7.21
C ARG A 31 10.65 -0.73 6.35
N VAL A 32 9.78 -0.96 5.38
CA VAL A 32 10.00 -1.90 4.28
C VAL A 32 10.74 -1.14 3.19
N VAL A 33 11.92 -1.63 2.82
CA VAL A 33 12.77 -1.04 1.78
C VAL A 33 12.80 -2.00 0.60
N VAL A 34 12.39 -1.53 -0.57
CA VAL A 34 12.51 -2.25 -1.85
C VAL A 34 13.71 -1.67 -2.58
N ARG A 35 14.60 -2.56 -3.03
CA ARG A 35 15.78 -2.21 -3.84
C ARG A 35 15.65 -2.83 -5.23
N ASP A 36 16.22 -2.16 -6.22
CA ASP A 36 16.38 -2.71 -7.57
C ASP A 36 17.62 -3.64 -7.66
N SER A 37 17.81 -4.28 -8.82
CA SER A 37 18.98 -5.09 -9.18
C SER A 37 20.33 -4.37 -8.99
N LYS A 38 20.34 -3.03 -8.95
CA LYS A 38 21.53 -2.20 -8.68
C LYS A 38 21.71 -1.80 -7.21
N ASP A 39 20.93 -2.39 -6.30
CA ASP A 39 20.90 -2.11 -4.85
C ASP A 39 20.40 -0.68 -4.49
N ASP A 40 19.88 0.06 -5.46
CA ASP A 40 19.29 1.39 -5.27
C ASP A 40 17.89 1.28 -4.64
N VAL A 41 17.60 2.14 -3.66
CA VAL A 41 16.32 2.14 -2.93
C VAL A 41 15.23 2.76 -3.80
N VAL A 42 14.32 1.93 -4.32
CA VAL A 42 13.23 2.36 -5.19
C VAL A 42 11.93 2.67 -4.45
N LEU A 43 11.75 2.11 -3.26
CA LEU A 43 10.57 2.36 -2.42
C LEU A 43 10.92 2.13 -0.95
N GLU A 44 10.55 3.06 -0.09
CA GLU A 44 10.65 2.91 1.35
C GLU A 44 9.33 3.32 2.01
N VAL A 45 8.69 2.40 2.74
CA VAL A 45 7.40 2.64 3.39
C VAL A 45 7.38 2.10 4.82
N PRO A 46 6.91 2.87 5.82
CA PRO A 46 6.75 2.38 7.19
C PRO A 46 5.75 1.23 7.26
N VAL A 47 6.04 0.20 8.04
CA VAL A 47 5.12 -0.95 8.24
C VAL A 47 3.79 -0.48 8.83
N ALA A 48 3.82 0.52 9.72
CA ALA A 48 2.65 1.14 10.32
C ALA A 48 1.64 1.66 9.29
N LEU A 49 2.13 2.22 8.17
CA LEU A 49 1.28 2.70 7.08
C LEU A 49 0.50 1.53 6.45
N GLY A 50 1.14 0.37 6.28
CA GLY A 50 0.51 -0.83 5.74
C GLY A 50 -0.61 -1.38 6.62
N VAL A 51 -0.43 -1.36 7.95
CA VAL A 51 -1.46 -1.82 8.90
C VAL A 51 -2.69 -0.91 8.86
N VAL A 52 -2.48 0.41 8.92
CA VAL A 52 -3.57 1.39 8.83
C VAL A 52 -4.28 1.26 7.48
N ALA A 53 -3.52 1.15 6.39
CA ALA A 53 -4.07 0.97 5.06
C ALA A 53 -4.89 -0.32 4.94
N ALA A 54 -4.43 -1.45 5.49
CA ALA A 54 -5.16 -2.72 5.44
C ALA A 54 -6.51 -2.67 6.16
N LEU A 55 -6.59 -1.96 7.28
CA LEU A 55 -7.84 -1.78 8.03
C LEU A 55 -8.78 -0.76 7.36
N ALA A 56 -8.24 0.31 6.79
CA ALA A 56 -9.02 1.33 6.10
C ALA A 56 -9.41 0.94 4.66
N ALA A 57 -8.67 0.00 4.05
CA ALA A 57 -8.82 -0.40 2.65
C ALA A 57 -10.25 -0.83 2.29
N PRO A 58 -10.99 -1.63 3.08
CA PRO A 58 -12.34 -2.06 2.70
C PRO A 58 -13.29 -0.87 2.52
N VAL A 59 -13.31 0.06 3.48
CA VAL A 59 -14.18 1.25 3.44
C VAL A 59 -13.76 2.18 2.29
N ALA A 60 -12.46 2.44 2.17
CA ALA A 60 -11.92 3.24 1.07
C ALA A 60 -12.21 2.61 -0.29
N THR A 61 -12.17 1.28 -0.40
CA THR A 61 -12.49 0.53 -1.63
C THR A 61 -13.95 0.65 -1.99
N THR A 62 -14.88 0.54 -1.04
CA THR A 62 -16.31 0.73 -1.32
C THR A 62 -16.58 2.12 -1.89
N ILE A 63 -16.01 3.16 -1.27
CA ILE A 63 -16.15 4.54 -1.73
C ILE A 63 -15.49 4.71 -3.10
N GLY A 64 -14.24 4.28 -3.23
CA GLY A 64 -13.46 4.40 -4.46
C GLY A 64 -14.07 3.66 -5.64
N ALA A 65 -14.58 2.45 -5.42
CA ALA A 65 -15.29 1.67 -6.44
C ALA A 65 -16.60 2.36 -6.84
N GLY A 66 -17.38 2.87 -5.88
CA GLY A 66 -18.58 3.64 -6.18
C GLY A 66 -18.28 4.88 -7.03
N VAL A 67 -17.25 5.65 -6.66
CA VAL A 67 -16.80 6.82 -7.43
C VAL A 67 -16.31 6.41 -8.82
N ALA A 68 -15.56 5.31 -8.94
CA ALA A 68 -15.06 4.83 -10.23
C ALA A 68 -16.18 4.37 -11.18
N LEU A 69 -17.27 3.81 -10.64
CA LEU A 69 -18.42 3.37 -11.44
C LEU A 69 -19.27 4.53 -11.96
N VAL A 70 -19.42 5.60 -11.17
CA VAL A 70 -20.25 6.76 -11.53
C VAL A 70 -19.43 7.84 -12.26
N GLY A 71 -18.14 7.92 -11.98
CA GLY A 71 -17.21 8.86 -12.57
C GLY A 71 -16.74 8.44 -13.97
N LYS A 72 -16.43 9.44 -14.81
CA LYS A 72 -15.70 9.25 -16.07
C LYS A 72 -14.21 9.09 -15.74
N CYS A 73 -13.84 7.98 -15.12
CA CYS A 73 -12.47 7.74 -14.69
C CYS A 73 -11.77 6.83 -15.71
N ASP A 74 -10.62 7.27 -16.24
CA ASP A 74 -9.73 6.44 -17.06
C ASP A 74 -8.71 5.76 -16.13
N ILE A 75 -8.83 4.46 -15.94
CA ILE A 75 -7.93 3.68 -15.08
C ILE A 75 -6.86 3.06 -15.98
N LYS A 76 -5.69 3.72 -16.11
CA LYS A 76 -4.55 3.14 -16.83
C LYS A 76 -3.71 2.27 -15.91
N LEU A 77 -3.66 0.98 -16.24
CA LEU A 77 -2.69 0.06 -15.66
C LEU A 77 -1.44 0.06 -16.54
N GLU A 78 -0.39 0.71 -16.06
CA GLU A 78 0.93 0.61 -16.66
C GLU A 78 1.72 -0.48 -15.95
N ASP A 79 1.90 -1.61 -16.62
CA ASP A 79 2.81 -2.66 -16.17
C ASP A 79 4.25 -2.19 -16.46
N ARG A 80 4.97 -1.77 -15.41
CA ARG A 80 6.40 -1.47 -15.50
C ARG A 80 7.26 -2.74 -15.39
N ARG A 81 6.84 -3.93 -15.84
CA ARG A 81 7.78 -5.06 -15.95
C ARG A 81 8.70 -4.85 -17.15
N ARG A 82 9.64 -3.92 -16.98
CA ARG A 82 11.01 -3.81 -17.54
C ARG A 82 11.47 -2.34 -17.55
N PRO A 83 11.99 -1.81 -16.45
CA PRO A 83 13.11 -0.88 -16.54
C PRO A 83 14.38 -1.73 -16.73
N GLY A 84 14.92 -1.81 -17.94
CA GLY A 84 16.30 -2.32 -18.11
C GLY A 84 16.64 -3.25 -19.27
N ALA A 85 15.84 -3.34 -20.33
CA ALA A 85 16.38 -3.85 -21.61
C ALA A 85 16.89 -2.67 -22.44
N GLN A 86 18.01 -2.06 -22.02
CA GLN A 86 18.83 -1.32 -22.98
C GLN A 86 19.49 -2.37 -23.89
N PRO A 87 19.24 -2.36 -25.20
CA PRO A 87 19.96 -3.22 -26.12
C PRO A 87 21.42 -2.80 -26.08
N ALA A 88 22.29 -3.66 -25.57
CA ALA A 88 23.72 -3.54 -25.80
C ALA A 88 23.95 -3.75 -27.30
N THR A 89 23.88 -2.65 -28.05
CA THR A 89 24.43 -2.57 -29.39
C THR A 89 25.94 -2.30 -29.28
N THR A 90 26.69 -3.09 -30.03
CA THR A 90 28.09 -2.91 -30.47
C THR A 90 29.19 -3.60 -29.66
N ALA A 91 29.68 -4.72 -30.21
CA ALA A 91 31.06 -5.00 -30.64
C ALA A 91 31.19 -6.53 -30.75
N GLY A 92 31.47 -7.18 -31.89
CA GLY A 92 32.50 -6.85 -32.87
C GLY A 92 33.85 -7.46 -32.43
N ALA A 93 34.00 -8.78 -32.63
CA ALA A 93 35.21 -9.64 -32.59
C ALA A 93 34.77 -10.99 -31.98
N ASP A 94 34.74 -12.11 -32.68
CA ASP A 94 35.91 -12.75 -33.28
C ASP A 94 35.42 -13.77 -34.32
N GLN A 95 36.03 -13.74 -35.51
CA GLN A 95 35.71 -14.57 -36.67
C GLN A 95 36.96 -15.43 -36.95
N VAL A 96 36.76 -16.76 -36.88
CA VAL A 96 37.60 -17.89 -37.35
C VAL A 96 39.00 -18.11 -36.74
#